data_AF-A0AAD3HCF8-F1
#
_entry.id   AF-A0AAD3HCF8-F1
#
_cell.length_a   1.000
_cell.length_b   1.000
_cell.length_c   1.000
_cell.angle_alpha   90.00
_cell.angle_beta   90.00
_cell.angle_gamma   90.00
#
_symmetry.space_group_name_H-M   'P 1'
#
loop_
_entity.id
_entity.type
_entity.pdbx_description
1 polymer ?
#
loop_
_entity_poly.entity_id
_entity_poly.type
_entity_poly.pdbx_seq_one_letter_code
_entity_poly.pdbx_strand_id
1 'polypeptide(L)'
;MGNGSSGPRMALSAMADMLKITQPQFKDLRNASLRLAKPSRDKINSGPVITRRSFHKAMKEVNLDEETVDVFDHLYTMWDTRGEGKLNLLLFLASISPLASTMDIEGKLKFALEIYDVHQTGRLNGDNAMAILGGINATASYFGDSVITPQAIEIVIGDVFEGQNEIYYQDRISHLANHPAVIQFSIAAGTMRFGGSKIESRPK
;
A
#
# COMPACT_ATOMS: atom_id res chain seq x y z
N MET A 1 -3.74 -29.29 -22.09
CA MET A 1 -4.39 -28.02 -22.49
C MET A 1 -4.99 -27.41 -21.23
N GLY A 2 -4.26 -26.50 -20.57
CA GLY A 2 -4.74 -25.84 -19.36
C GLY A 2 -5.33 -24.48 -19.72
N ASN A 3 -6.65 -24.32 -19.58
CA ASN A 3 -7.31 -23.03 -19.62
C ASN A 3 -6.93 -22.23 -18.36
N GLY A 4 -5.85 -21.47 -18.43
CA GLY A 4 -5.62 -20.37 -17.50
C GLY A 4 -6.52 -19.22 -17.92
N SER A 5 -7.66 -19.06 -17.25
CA SER A 5 -8.48 -17.86 -17.39
C SER A 5 -7.64 -16.66 -16.90
N SER A 6 -6.95 -16.01 -17.84
CA SER A 6 -6.30 -14.72 -17.63
C SER A 6 -7.40 -13.68 -17.41
N GLY A 7 -7.89 -13.60 -16.17
CA GLY A 7 -8.62 -12.43 -15.72
C GLY A 7 -7.77 -11.18 -15.94
N PRO A 8 -8.39 -9.98 -16.01
CA PRO A 8 -7.65 -8.73 -16.17
C PRO A 8 -6.61 -8.60 -15.05
N ARG A 9 -5.33 -8.60 -15.45
CA ARG A 9 -4.20 -8.44 -14.54
C ARG A 9 -4.20 -7.00 -14.01
N MET A 10 -4.11 -6.84 -12.68
CA MET A 10 -3.99 -5.51 -12.05
C MET A 10 -2.79 -4.75 -12.60
N ALA A 11 -2.98 -3.47 -12.94
CA ALA A 11 -1.96 -2.53 -13.38
C ALA A 11 -0.86 -2.35 -12.33
N LEU A 12 -1.20 -2.35 -11.04
CA LEU A 12 -0.23 -2.37 -9.93
C LEU A 12 0.70 -3.58 -10.01
N SER A 13 0.17 -4.74 -10.41
CA SER A 13 0.96 -5.96 -10.56
C SER A 13 1.80 -5.96 -11.84
N ALA A 14 1.33 -5.30 -12.90
CA ALA A 14 2.16 -5.07 -14.09
C ALA A 14 3.30 -4.09 -13.79
N MET A 15 3.04 -3.04 -13.00
CA MET A 15 4.07 -2.12 -12.53
C MET A 15 5.07 -2.78 -11.61
N ALA A 16 4.63 -3.66 -10.70
CA ALA A 16 5.55 -4.44 -9.86
C ALA A 16 6.51 -5.32 -10.68
N ASP A 17 6.11 -5.81 -11.86
CA ASP A 17 7.01 -6.53 -12.76
C ASP A 17 8.00 -5.61 -13.50
N MET A 18 7.58 -4.38 -13.81
CA MET A 18 8.44 -3.39 -14.47
C MET A 18 9.49 -2.84 -13.51
N LEU A 19 9.07 -2.55 -12.28
CA LEU A 19 9.93 -2.07 -11.22
C LEU A 19 10.82 -3.22 -10.75
N LYS A 20 12.13 -3.11 -11.00
CA LYS A 20 13.10 -4.16 -10.64
C LYS A 20 13.47 -4.17 -9.15
N ILE A 21 12.64 -3.58 -8.31
CA ILE A 21 12.88 -3.45 -6.88
C ILE A 21 12.51 -4.76 -6.15
N THR A 22 13.47 -5.28 -5.40
CA THR A 22 13.31 -6.53 -4.64
C THR A 22 12.83 -6.26 -3.20
N GLN A 23 12.20 -7.25 -2.56
CA GLN A 23 11.83 -7.12 -1.13
C GLN A 23 13.01 -6.76 -0.21
N PRO A 24 14.21 -7.38 -0.34
CA PRO A 24 15.37 -6.94 0.43
C PRO A 24 15.74 -5.48 0.20
N GLN A 25 15.80 -5.05 -1.07
CA GLN A 25 16.11 -3.65 -1.41
C GLN A 25 15.05 -2.67 -0.89
N PHE A 26 13.78 -3.07 -0.88
CA PHE A 26 12.69 -2.27 -0.30
C PHE A 26 12.78 -2.22 1.25
N LYS A 27 13.20 -3.31 1.90
CA LYS A 27 13.52 -3.30 3.35
C LYS A 27 14.73 -2.38 3.63
N ASP A 28 15.74 -2.35 2.76
CA ASP A 28 16.86 -1.42 2.86
C ASP A 28 16.41 0.03 2.70
N LEU A 29 15.51 0.30 1.73
CA LEU A 29 14.91 1.63 1.53
C LEU A 29 14.17 2.09 2.78
N ARG A 30 13.40 1.21 3.41
CA ARG A 30 12.74 1.48 4.69
C ARG A 30 13.74 1.86 5.77
N ASN A 31 14.81 1.08 5.91
CA ASN A 31 15.83 1.30 6.94
C ASN A 31 16.59 2.62 6.70
N ALA A 32 16.95 2.94 5.46
CA ALA A 32 17.56 4.22 5.07
C ALA A 32 16.61 5.40 5.33
N SER A 33 15.33 5.24 4.98
CA SER A 33 14.31 6.24 5.21
C SER A 33 14.10 6.52 6.70
N LEU A 34 14.10 5.48 7.54
CA LEU A 34 13.98 5.61 9.00
C LEU A 34 15.12 6.41 9.61
N ARG A 35 16.37 6.22 9.15
CA ARG A 35 17.52 7.02 9.60
C ARG A 35 17.37 8.51 9.29
N LEU A 36 16.64 8.84 8.22
CA LEU A 36 16.43 10.22 7.75
C LEU A 36 15.08 10.82 8.17
N ALA A 37 14.24 10.02 8.82
CA ALA A 37 12.94 10.42 9.32
C ALA A 37 13.05 11.16 10.65
N LYS A 38 12.07 12.00 10.93
CA LYS A 38 11.91 12.69 12.20
C LYS A 38 10.76 12.06 12.99
N PRO A 39 10.76 12.10 14.32
CA PRO A 39 9.57 11.73 15.07
C PRO A 39 8.40 12.65 14.69
N SER A 40 7.20 12.09 14.53
CA SER A 40 6.00 12.89 14.41
C SER A 40 5.75 13.69 15.69
N ARG A 41 5.29 14.93 15.53
CA ARG A 41 4.78 15.77 16.62
C ARG A 41 3.27 15.67 16.77
N ASP A 42 2.62 14.98 15.83
CA ASP A 42 1.18 14.77 15.81
C ASP A 42 0.83 13.59 16.73
N LYS A 43 -0.06 13.84 17.69
CA LYS A 43 -0.57 12.81 18.60
C LYS A 43 -1.48 11.80 17.88
N ILE A 44 -2.06 12.20 16.74
CA ILE A 44 -3.01 11.39 15.95
C ILE A 44 -2.25 10.50 14.96
N ASN A 45 -1.21 11.04 14.31
CA ASN A 45 -0.29 10.26 13.45
C ASN A 45 1.00 9.94 14.20
N SER A 46 0.93 8.99 15.12
CA SER A 46 2.08 8.49 15.86
C SER A 46 2.96 7.61 14.96
N GLY A 47 3.91 8.21 14.26
CA GLY A 47 4.88 7.49 13.43
C GLY A 47 6.06 8.36 13.02
N PRO A 48 7.16 7.79 12.52
CA PRO A 48 8.22 8.57 11.92
C PRO A 48 7.69 9.29 10.66
N VAL A 49 8.05 10.56 10.50
CA VAL A 49 7.70 11.37 9.32
C VAL A 49 8.91 11.61 8.43
N ILE A 50 8.72 11.50 7.13
CA ILE A 50 9.77 11.70 6.13
C ILE A 50 9.41 12.83 5.17
N THR A 51 10.39 13.68 4.86
CA THR A 51 10.25 14.70 3.81
C THR A 51 10.62 14.14 2.44
N ARG A 52 10.11 14.72 1.36
CA ARG A 52 10.44 14.29 -0.02
C ARG A 52 11.96 14.27 -0.26
N ARG A 53 12.66 15.32 0.19
CA ARG A 53 14.13 15.40 0.12
C ARG A 53 14.83 14.27 0.88
N SER A 54 14.36 13.92 2.07
CA SER A 54 14.91 12.80 2.84
C SER A 54 14.64 11.46 2.14
N PHE A 55 13.46 11.30 1.56
CA PHE A 55 13.09 10.08 0.84
C PHE A 55 13.93 9.88 -0.42
N HIS A 56 14.16 10.94 -1.21
CA HIS A 56 15.10 10.90 -2.35
C HIS A 56 16.53 10.51 -1.94
N LYS A 57 17.01 11.03 -0.81
CA LYS A 57 18.31 10.63 -0.27
C LYS A 57 18.35 9.14 0.08
N ALA A 58 17.28 8.60 0.68
CA ALA A 58 17.18 7.18 0.99
C ALA A 58 17.18 6.32 -0.29
N MET A 59 16.44 6.72 -1.33
CA MET A 59 16.43 6.02 -2.63
C MET A 59 17.81 5.99 -3.28
N LYS A 60 18.54 7.11 -3.21
CA LYS A 60 19.94 7.19 -3.69
C LYS A 60 20.88 6.29 -2.88
N GLU A 61 20.70 6.20 -1.56
CA GLU A 61 21.54 5.38 -0.69
C GLU A 61 21.42 3.88 -1.00
N VAL A 62 20.21 3.42 -1.37
CA VAL A 62 19.96 2.02 -1.74
C VAL A 62 20.10 1.74 -3.24
N ASN A 63 20.61 2.73 -3.99
CA ASN A 63 20.90 2.64 -5.42
C ASN A 63 19.69 2.16 -6.25
N LEU A 64 18.52 2.76 -6.04
CA LEU A 64 17.37 2.54 -6.92
C LEU A 64 17.67 3.08 -8.32
N ASP A 65 17.17 2.38 -9.34
CA ASP A 65 17.20 2.85 -10.72
C ASP A 65 16.26 4.06 -10.92
N GLU A 66 16.52 4.83 -11.97
CA GLU A 66 15.80 6.09 -12.24
C GLU A 66 14.29 5.88 -12.44
N GLU A 67 13.87 4.79 -13.08
CA GLU A 67 12.45 4.47 -13.30
C GLU A 67 11.74 4.21 -11.96
N THR A 68 12.36 3.44 -11.06
CA THR A 68 11.83 3.23 -9.70
C THR A 68 11.77 4.53 -8.90
N VAL A 69 12.81 5.38 -9.00
CA VAL A 69 12.83 6.69 -8.32
C VAL A 69 11.67 7.57 -8.79
N ASP A 70 11.45 7.65 -10.10
CA ASP A 70 10.39 8.47 -10.68
C ASP A 70 9.01 7.99 -10.26
N VAL A 71 8.76 6.67 -10.26
CA VAL A 71 7.47 6.13 -9.79
C VAL A 71 7.25 6.43 -8.30
N PHE A 72 8.27 6.24 -7.47
CA PHE A 72 8.16 6.50 -6.03
C PHE A 72 7.99 7.99 -5.71
N ASP A 73 8.58 8.88 -6.52
CA ASP A 73 8.40 10.33 -6.40
C ASP A 73 6.97 10.80 -6.75
N HIS A 74 6.37 10.21 -7.79
CA HIS A 74 4.98 10.46 -8.12
C HIS A 74 4.03 9.94 -7.03
N LEU A 75 4.28 8.73 -6.51
CA LEU A 75 3.50 8.18 -5.38
C LEU A 75 3.63 9.05 -4.13
N TYR A 76 4.80 9.61 -3.85
CA TYR A 76 4.97 10.56 -2.76
C TYR A 76 4.07 11.77 -2.94
N THR A 77 4.04 12.34 -4.15
CA THR A 77 3.18 13.49 -4.48
C THR A 77 1.70 13.16 -4.31
N MET A 78 1.27 11.97 -4.74
CA MET A 78 -0.11 11.49 -4.57
C MET A 78 -0.49 11.37 -3.09
N TRP A 79 0.41 10.86 -2.27
CA TRP A 79 0.19 10.71 -0.83
C TRP A 79 0.22 12.03 -0.06
N ASP A 80 0.96 13.03 -0.54
CA ASP A 80 1.03 14.37 0.06
C ASP A 80 -0.19 15.22 -0.31
N THR A 81 -1.38 14.70 -0.01
CA THR A 81 -2.68 15.31 -0.34
C THR A 81 -2.86 16.73 0.22
N ARG A 82 -2.12 17.07 1.28
CA ARG A 82 -2.16 18.40 1.92
C ARG A 82 -1.05 19.34 1.45
N GLY A 83 -0.09 18.84 0.66
CA GLY A 83 1.08 19.61 0.23
C GLY A 83 1.97 20.05 1.39
N GLU A 84 2.01 19.29 2.49
CA GLU A 84 2.83 19.60 3.67
C GLU A 84 4.30 19.20 3.48
N GLY A 85 4.62 18.49 2.39
CA GLY A 85 5.97 18.05 2.05
C GLY A 85 6.52 16.99 3.00
N LYS A 86 5.65 16.33 3.76
CA LYS A 86 5.99 15.28 4.73
C LYS A 86 4.90 14.20 4.78
N LEU A 87 5.29 12.95 4.95
CA LEU A 87 4.38 11.79 5.05
C LEU A 87 4.67 10.97 6.31
N ASN A 88 3.67 10.25 6.81
CA ASN A 88 3.90 9.13 7.72
C ASN A 88 4.67 8.04 6.94
N LEU A 89 5.94 7.85 7.32
CA LEU A 89 6.88 7.02 6.56
C LEU A 89 6.43 5.56 6.48
N LEU A 90 6.04 4.97 7.61
CA LEU A 90 5.75 3.53 7.67
C LEU A 90 4.46 3.22 6.93
N LEU A 91 3.44 4.07 7.09
CA LEU A 91 2.20 3.92 6.35
C LEU A 91 2.42 4.06 4.84
N PHE A 92 3.16 5.10 4.42
CA PHE A 92 3.48 5.32 3.01
C PHE A 92 4.22 4.11 2.41
N LEU A 93 5.30 3.65 3.06
CA LEU A 93 6.06 2.52 2.55
C LEU A 93 5.27 1.21 2.54
N ALA A 94 4.49 0.92 3.59
CA ALA A 94 3.64 -0.26 3.62
C ALA A 94 2.61 -0.25 2.48
N SER A 95 2.12 0.93 2.12
CA SER A 95 1.09 1.09 1.09
C SER A 95 1.60 0.96 -0.34
N ILE A 96 2.88 1.24 -0.58
CA ILE A 96 3.52 1.06 -1.89
C ILE A 96 4.33 -0.23 -1.98
N SER A 97 4.51 -0.96 -0.88
CA SER A 97 5.28 -2.22 -0.83
C SER A 97 4.79 -3.32 -1.79
N PRO A 98 3.50 -3.39 -2.21
CA PRO A 98 3.08 -4.34 -3.24
C PRO A 98 3.84 -4.20 -4.57
N LEU A 99 4.44 -3.03 -4.85
CA LEU A 99 5.29 -2.80 -6.01
C LEU A 99 6.64 -3.53 -5.94
N ALA A 100 7.08 -3.93 -4.75
CA ALA A 100 8.31 -4.69 -4.53
C ALA A 100 8.03 -6.19 -4.31
N SER A 101 6.84 -6.67 -4.69
CA SER A 101 6.44 -8.06 -4.53
C SER A 101 5.72 -8.57 -5.78
N THR A 102 6.25 -9.64 -6.35
CA THR A 102 5.61 -10.44 -7.42
C THR A 102 4.82 -11.63 -6.86
N MET A 103 4.63 -11.69 -5.54
CA MET A 103 3.92 -12.77 -4.86
C MET A 103 2.40 -12.69 -5.08
N ASP A 104 1.71 -13.71 -4.58
CA ASP A 104 0.27 -13.71 -4.42
C ASP A 104 -0.21 -12.64 -3.42
N ILE A 105 -1.53 -12.49 -3.32
CA ILE A 105 -2.17 -11.47 -2.49
C ILE A 105 -1.76 -11.61 -1.03
N GLU A 106 -1.72 -12.85 -0.52
CA GLU A 106 -1.31 -13.14 0.85
C GLU A 106 0.14 -12.70 1.09
N GLY A 107 1.06 -13.05 0.19
CA GLY A 107 2.46 -12.61 0.26
C GLY A 107 2.62 -11.09 0.19
N LYS A 108 1.87 -10.41 -0.67
CA LYS A 108 1.86 -8.94 -0.79
C LYS A 108 1.39 -8.27 0.50
N LEU A 109 0.26 -8.74 1.05
CA LEU A 109 -0.28 -8.22 2.30
C LEU A 109 0.67 -8.48 3.46
N LYS A 110 1.20 -9.70 3.58
CA LYS A 110 2.19 -10.04 4.60
C LYS A 110 3.39 -9.11 4.53
N PHE A 111 3.91 -8.88 3.34
CA PHE A 111 5.05 -7.99 3.13
C PHE A 111 4.73 -6.54 3.52
N ALA A 112 3.55 -6.01 3.19
CA ALA A 112 3.11 -4.69 3.64
C ALA A 112 3.08 -4.57 5.18
N LEU A 113 2.55 -5.58 5.87
CA LEU A 113 2.52 -5.62 7.32
C LEU A 113 3.93 -5.70 7.92
N GLU A 114 4.84 -6.49 7.34
CA GLU A 114 6.25 -6.55 7.75
C GLU A 114 6.99 -5.23 7.52
N ILE A 115 6.65 -4.47 6.48
CA ILE A 115 7.22 -3.15 6.23
C ILE A 115 6.77 -2.18 7.32
N TYR A 116 5.50 -2.23 7.71
CA TYR A 116 4.94 -1.41 8.77
C TYR A 116 5.50 -1.77 10.16
N ASP A 117 5.53 -3.06 10.51
CA ASP A 117 5.99 -3.58 11.80
C ASP A 117 7.53 -3.68 11.85
N VAL A 118 8.19 -2.52 11.92
CA VAL A 118 9.66 -2.41 11.99
C VAL A 118 10.24 -3.19 13.16
N HIS A 119 9.50 -3.29 14.26
CA HIS A 119 9.93 -3.96 15.48
C HIS A 119 9.64 -5.47 15.48
N GLN A 120 9.02 -6.00 14.43
CA GLN A 120 8.70 -7.43 14.28
C GLN A 120 7.92 -7.97 15.49
N THR A 121 7.01 -7.15 16.02
CA THR A 121 6.14 -7.53 17.14
C THR A 121 5.14 -8.60 16.74
N GLY A 122 4.85 -8.73 15.44
CA GLY A 122 3.79 -9.57 14.91
C GLY A 122 2.39 -8.99 15.16
N ARG A 123 2.28 -7.80 15.77
CA ARG A 123 1.03 -7.22 16.26
C ARG A 123 0.53 -6.11 15.34
N LEU A 124 -0.79 -6.05 15.18
CA LEU A 124 -1.46 -5.04 14.38
C LEU A 124 -2.78 -4.64 15.03
N ASN A 125 -3.01 -3.34 15.17
CA ASN A 125 -4.30 -2.81 15.61
C ASN A 125 -5.21 -2.49 14.41
N GLY A 126 -6.52 -2.37 14.68
CA GLY A 126 -7.53 -2.17 13.63
C GLY A 126 -7.32 -0.89 12.82
N ASP A 127 -6.98 0.22 13.48
CA ASP A 127 -6.76 1.52 12.84
C ASP A 127 -5.58 1.47 11.86
N ASN A 128 -4.47 0.85 12.27
CA ASN A 128 -3.28 0.67 11.43
C ASN A 128 -3.58 -0.27 10.26
N ALA A 129 -4.32 -1.36 10.50
CA ALA A 129 -4.72 -2.29 9.44
C ALA A 129 -5.59 -1.58 8.38
N MET A 130 -6.57 -0.80 8.83
CA MET A 130 -7.43 0.01 7.97
C MET A 130 -6.63 1.03 7.17
N ALA A 131 -5.69 1.73 7.82
CA ALA A 131 -4.82 2.69 7.14
C ALA A 131 -3.95 2.02 6.06
N ILE A 132 -3.34 0.87 6.35
CA ILE A 132 -2.50 0.12 5.40
C ILE A 132 -3.33 -0.36 4.21
N LEU A 133 -4.48 -0.99 4.45
CA LEU A 133 -5.35 -1.47 3.36
C LEU A 133 -5.89 -0.31 2.52
N GLY A 134 -6.32 0.78 3.16
CA GLY A 134 -6.75 2.00 2.47
C GLY A 134 -5.63 2.59 1.61
N GLY A 135 -4.41 2.56 2.12
CA GLY A 135 -3.23 3.01 1.39
C GLY A 135 -2.88 2.13 0.19
N ILE A 136 -2.89 0.80 0.34
CA ILE A 136 -2.71 -0.13 -0.79
C ILE A 136 -3.79 0.09 -1.85
N ASN A 137 -5.04 0.27 -1.43
CA ASN A 137 -6.17 0.54 -2.31
C ASN A 137 -5.97 1.87 -3.07
N ALA A 138 -5.49 2.93 -2.40
CA ALA A 138 -5.15 4.21 -3.05
C ALA A 138 -3.99 4.08 -4.05
N THR A 139 -2.93 3.34 -3.69
CA THR A 139 -1.81 3.05 -4.60
C THR A 139 -2.29 2.29 -5.83
N ALA A 140 -3.16 1.28 -5.67
CA ALA A 140 -3.75 0.56 -6.80
C ALA A 140 -4.59 1.48 -7.70
N SER A 141 -5.43 2.33 -7.10
CA SER A 141 -6.23 3.31 -7.85
C SER A 141 -5.37 4.26 -8.68
N TYR A 142 -4.20 4.65 -8.19
CA TYR A 142 -3.27 5.52 -8.92
C TYR A 142 -2.80 4.88 -10.24
N PHE A 143 -2.63 3.56 -10.26
CA PHE A 143 -2.29 2.81 -11.47
C PHE A 143 -3.52 2.45 -12.33
N GLY A 144 -4.71 2.91 -11.96
CA GLY A 144 -5.94 2.68 -12.71
C GLY A 144 -6.65 1.38 -12.38
N ASP A 145 -6.23 0.68 -11.32
CA ASP A 145 -6.91 -0.52 -10.85
C ASP A 145 -8.27 -0.20 -10.23
N SER A 146 -9.19 -1.16 -10.38
CA SER A 146 -10.44 -1.15 -9.66
C SER A 146 -10.18 -1.28 -8.16
N VAL A 147 -10.89 -0.49 -7.37
CA VAL A 147 -10.73 -0.43 -5.92
C VAL A 147 -12.00 -0.85 -5.18
N ILE A 148 -11.83 -1.15 -3.89
CA ILE A 148 -12.95 -1.35 -2.95
C ILE A 148 -13.27 -0.06 -2.18
N THR A 149 -14.46 0.01 -1.61
CA THR A 149 -14.91 1.19 -0.84
C THR A 149 -14.26 1.24 0.54
N PRO A 150 -14.14 2.42 1.16
CA PRO A 150 -13.73 2.54 2.56
C PRO A 150 -14.57 1.67 3.50
N GLN A 151 -15.89 1.61 3.28
CA GLN A 151 -16.80 0.77 4.07
C GLN A 151 -16.51 -0.72 3.91
N ALA A 152 -16.12 -1.17 2.70
CA ALA A 152 -15.71 -2.56 2.50
C ALA A 152 -14.41 -2.88 3.24
N ILE A 153 -13.47 -1.92 3.33
CA ILE A 153 -12.26 -2.07 4.14
C ILE A 153 -12.62 -2.16 5.63
N GLU A 154 -13.52 -1.30 6.12
CA GLU A 154 -14.01 -1.37 7.51
C GLU A 154 -14.63 -2.73 7.83
N ILE A 155 -15.45 -3.28 6.93
CA ILE A 155 -16.04 -4.63 7.08
C ILE A 155 -14.94 -5.69 7.13
N VAL A 156 -13.98 -5.66 6.20
CA VAL A 156 -12.85 -6.60 6.18
C VAL A 156 -12.11 -6.58 7.51
N ILE A 157 -11.80 -5.39 8.04
CA ILE A 157 -11.10 -5.25 9.31
C ILE A 157 -11.96 -5.76 10.46
N GLY A 158 -13.25 -5.42 10.51
CA GLY A 158 -14.19 -5.92 11.52
C GLY A 158 -14.25 -7.44 11.57
N ASP A 159 -14.34 -8.09 10.41
CA ASP A 159 -14.43 -9.53 10.27
C ASP A 159 -13.10 -10.23 10.63
N VAL A 160 -11.96 -9.66 10.24
CA VAL A 160 -10.63 -10.23 10.53
C VAL A 160 -10.25 -10.08 12.00
N PHE A 161 -10.63 -8.96 12.63
CA PHE A 161 -10.31 -8.67 14.02
C PHE A 161 -11.29 -9.33 15.00
N GLU A 162 -12.51 -9.71 14.58
CA GLU A 162 -13.50 -10.39 15.42
C GLU A 162 -13.78 -9.63 16.74
N GLY A 163 -13.77 -8.28 16.69
CA GLY A 163 -13.95 -7.41 17.86
C GLY A 163 -12.72 -7.24 18.77
N GLN A 164 -11.56 -7.80 18.40
CA GLN A 164 -10.30 -7.58 19.10
C GLN A 164 -9.73 -6.20 18.73
N ASN A 165 -9.05 -5.53 19.67
CA ASN A 165 -8.38 -4.25 19.40
C ASN A 165 -7.04 -4.43 18.66
N GLU A 166 -6.39 -5.58 18.89
CA GLU A 166 -5.09 -5.92 18.34
C GLU A 166 -5.05 -7.42 18.07
N ILE A 167 -4.44 -7.80 16.96
CA ILE A 167 -4.26 -9.19 16.53
C ILE A 167 -2.79 -9.50 16.27
N TYR A 168 -2.45 -10.78 16.30
CA TYR A 168 -1.23 -11.25 15.65
C TYR A 168 -1.51 -11.45 14.16
N TYR A 169 -0.91 -10.63 13.31
CA TYR A 169 -1.25 -10.64 11.88
C TYR A 169 -0.78 -11.91 11.18
N GLN A 170 0.22 -12.62 11.70
CA GLN A 170 0.65 -13.91 11.15
C GLN A 170 -0.45 -14.97 11.22
N ASP A 171 -1.28 -14.93 12.26
CA ASP A 171 -2.36 -15.90 12.47
C ASP A 171 -3.61 -15.56 11.65
N ARG A 172 -3.71 -14.30 11.19
CA ARG A 172 -4.90 -13.75 10.52
C ARG A 172 -4.66 -13.39 9.06
N ILE A 173 -3.43 -13.46 8.57
CA ILE A 173 -3.09 -13.03 7.21
C ILE A 173 -3.83 -13.82 6.14
N SER A 174 -3.97 -15.13 6.32
CA SER A 174 -4.72 -15.97 5.38
C SER A 174 -6.21 -15.65 5.43
N HIS A 175 -6.77 -15.29 6.60
CA HIS A 175 -8.16 -14.85 6.69
C HIS A 175 -8.36 -13.51 5.95
N LEU A 176 -7.44 -12.57 6.12
CA LEU A 176 -7.45 -11.28 5.42
C LEU A 176 -7.34 -11.45 3.90
N ALA A 177 -6.38 -12.26 3.43
CA ALA A 177 -6.13 -12.47 2.00
C ALA A 177 -7.30 -13.17 1.29
N ASN A 178 -8.00 -14.07 1.99
CA ASN A 178 -9.16 -14.80 1.45
C ASN A 178 -10.49 -14.11 1.70
N HIS A 179 -10.50 -12.91 2.30
CA HIS A 179 -11.73 -12.17 2.52
C HIS A 179 -12.38 -11.80 1.16
N PRO A 180 -13.70 -12.00 0.97
CA PRO A 180 -14.36 -11.79 -0.32
C PRO A 180 -14.08 -10.42 -0.96
N ALA A 181 -14.09 -9.35 -0.17
CA ALA A 181 -13.77 -8.00 -0.66
C ALA A 181 -12.31 -7.85 -1.13
N VAL A 182 -11.35 -8.51 -0.46
CA VAL A 182 -9.93 -8.50 -0.85
C VAL A 182 -9.71 -9.33 -2.12
N ILE A 183 -10.42 -10.45 -2.24
CA ILE A 183 -10.42 -11.24 -3.48
C ILE A 183 -10.99 -10.40 -4.63
N GLN A 184 -12.14 -9.75 -4.45
CA GLN A 184 -12.75 -8.88 -5.46
C GLN A 184 -11.80 -7.76 -5.92
N PHE A 185 -11.10 -7.12 -4.97
CA PHE A 185 -10.05 -6.15 -5.27
C PHE A 185 -8.95 -6.78 -6.15
N SER A 186 -8.43 -7.93 -5.75
CA SER A 186 -7.27 -8.56 -6.39
C SER A 186 -7.46 -9.02 -7.84
N ILE A 187 -8.70 -9.37 -8.22
CA ILE A 187 -9.03 -9.80 -9.59
C ILE A 187 -9.50 -8.63 -10.46
N ALA A 188 -9.24 -7.38 -10.02
CA ALA A 188 -9.71 -6.14 -10.64
C ALA A 188 -11.24 -6.08 -10.83
N ALA A 189 -12.00 -6.86 -10.06
CA ALA A 189 -13.47 -6.84 -10.03
C ALA A 189 -14.04 -5.80 -9.06
N GLY A 190 -13.19 -4.92 -8.51
CA GLY A 190 -13.65 -3.75 -7.77
C GLY A 190 -14.63 -2.90 -8.60
N THR A 191 -15.58 -2.26 -7.92
CA THR A 191 -16.68 -1.55 -8.57
C THR A 191 -16.41 -0.05 -8.74
N MET A 192 -15.30 0.46 -8.20
CA MET A 192 -14.97 1.88 -8.23
C MET A 192 -13.63 2.16 -8.92
N ARG A 193 -13.58 3.30 -9.64
CA ARG A 193 -12.35 3.97 -10.07
C ARG A 193 -12.37 5.37 -9.47
N PHE A 194 -11.41 5.73 -8.62
CA PHE A 194 -11.31 7.13 -8.19
C PHE A 194 -10.84 8.00 -9.35
N GLY A 195 -11.55 9.09 -9.64
CA GLY A 195 -11.19 10.06 -10.70
C GLY A 195 -12.15 10.15 -11.90
N GLY A 196 -13.24 9.38 -11.92
CA GLY A 196 -14.29 9.52 -12.95
C GLY A 196 -15.28 10.63 -12.63
N SER A 197 -14.93 11.89 -12.86
CA SER A 197 -15.94 12.96 -12.95
C SER A 197 -16.91 12.60 -14.08
N LYS A 198 -18.19 12.33 -13.76
CA LYS A 198 -19.26 12.26 -14.76
C LYS A 198 -19.26 13.59 -15.52
N ILE A 199 -18.80 13.57 -16.77
CA ILE A 199 -19.15 14.62 -17.73
C ILE A 199 -20.62 14.36 -18.06
N GLU A 200 -21.52 15.01 -17.34
CA GLU A 200 -22.91 15.13 -17.78
C GLU A 200 -22.94 15.90 -19.09
N SER A 201 -23.12 15.18 -20.19
CA SER A 201 -23.47 15.77 -21.47
C SER A 201 -24.88 16.36 -21.34
N ARG A 202 -24.95 17.69 -21.18
CA ARG A 202 -26.20 18.42 -21.37
C ARG A 202 -26.64 18.29 -22.83
N PRO A 203 -27.86 17.83 -23.13
CA PRO A 203 -28.38 17.90 -24.49
C PRO A 203 -28.66 19.36 -24.85
N LYS A 204 -28.35 19.73 -26.10
CA LYS A 204 -28.81 20.96 -26.74
C LYS A 204 -30.26 20.84 -27.17
#